data_AF-A0A2J7PFQ7-F1
#
_entry.id   AF-A0A2J7PFQ7-F1
#
_cell.length_a   1.000
_cell.length_b   1.000
_cell.length_c   1.000
_cell.angle_alpha   90.00
_cell.angle_beta   90.00
_cell.angle_gamma   90.00
#
_symmetry.space_group_name_H-M   'P 1'
#
loop_
_entity.id
_entity.type
_entity.pdbx_description
1 polymer ?
#
loop_
_entity_poly.entity_id
_entity_poly.type
_entity_poly.pdbx_seq_one_letter_code
_entity_poly.pdbx_strand_id
1 'polypeptide(L)'
;MSEQREFAVEAYFLNKYSYVAVKRAFHTHFGIKPRGPVPDRKSIVLWVENFGTTGSVVKKSSGRQWTVTMPENVETVRQSILRSPRRSARKQAVALDISNRSMHRILHEHLHFHPYKMVVVQELSPRDFQNRITACETLLETLPPDTLAFFSDEAHFHISGHVNKQNVHYRSGNNPKELHERPLHSDKVTVWCALSRVRIISPYFFEEDDRAATVNSQRYVDMIKNFFEPALEEMNLGNVWFQQDGAKAHTA
;
A
#
# COMPACT_ATOMS: atom_id res chain seq x y z
N MET A 1 -25.79 1.47 -37.12
CA MET A 1 -24.54 2.10 -37.61
C MET A 1 -23.74 1.20 -38.55
N SER A 2 -23.67 -0.13 -38.35
CA SER A 2 -23.01 -1.05 -39.31
C SER A 2 -23.82 -1.19 -40.61
N GLU A 3 -25.12 -1.48 -40.49
CA GLU A 3 -26.07 -1.68 -41.59
C GLU A 3 -26.13 -0.51 -42.59
N GLN A 4 -26.10 0.74 -42.10
CA GLN A 4 -26.06 1.92 -42.97
C GLN A 4 -24.77 2.01 -43.80
N ARG A 5 -23.63 1.60 -43.24
CA ARG A 5 -22.34 1.64 -43.94
C ARG A 5 -22.25 0.51 -44.95
N GLU A 6 -22.71 -0.68 -44.59
CA GLU A 6 -22.81 -1.84 -45.48
C GLU A 6 -23.69 -1.53 -46.68
N PHE A 7 -24.90 -1.01 -46.45
CA PHE A 7 -25.80 -0.60 -47.52
C PHE A 7 -25.17 0.49 -48.41
N ALA A 8 -24.48 1.47 -47.82
CA ALA A 8 -23.84 2.53 -48.60
C ALA A 8 -22.72 2.00 -49.52
N VAL A 9 -21.94 1.02 -49.05
CA VAL A 9 -20.88 0.37 -49.85
C VAL A 9 -21.50 -0.49 -50.95
N GLU A 10 -22.49 -1.31 -50.63
CA GLU A 10 -23.19 -2.17 -51.60
C GLU A 10 -23.89 -1.34 -52.69
N ALA A 11 -24.66 -0.32 -52.29
CA ALA A 11 -25.32 0.59 -53.21
C ALA A 11 -24.31 1.32 -54.11
N TYR A 12 -23.10 1.61 -53.62
CA TYR A 12 -22.05 2.26 -54.43
C TYR A 12 -21.55 1.37 -55.56
N PHE A 13 -21.37 0.08 -55.31
CA PHE A 13 -21.02 -0.88 -56.35
C PHE A 13 -22.16 -1.13 -57.33
N LEU A 14 -23.40 -1.32 -56.83
CA LEU A 14 -24.58 -1.57 -57.67
C LEU A 14 -24.92 -0.39 -58.60
N ASN A 15 -24.66 0.85 -58.16
CA ASN A 15 -24.96 2.06 -58.94
C ASN A 15 -23.77 2.59 -59.75
N LYS A 16 -22.85 1.69 -60.17
CA LYS A 16 -21.68 2.05 -61.01
C LYS A 16 -20.88 3.23 -60.44
N TYR A 17 -20.64 3.23 -59.13
CA TYR A 17 -19.83 4.25 -58.43
C TYR A 17 -20.46 5.66 -58.41
N SER A 18 -21.77 5.78 -58.65
CA SER A 18 -22.48 7.07 -58.61
C SER A 18 -22.92 7.45 -57.20
N TYR A 19 -22.22 8.40 -56.57
CA TYR A 19 -22.59 8.93 -55.25
C TYR A 19 -24.02 9.48 -55.18
N VAL A 20 -24.48 10.17 -56.24
CA VAL A 20 -25.82 10.75 -56.29
C VAL A 20 -26.88 9.65 -56.28
N ALA A 21 -26.63 8.54 -56.97
CA ALA A 21 -27.51 7.38 -56.99
C ALA A 21 -27.54 6.68 -55.63
N VAL A 22 -26.37 6.51 -54.98
CA VAL A 22 -26.30 5.97 -53.62
C VAL A 22 -27.08 6.83 -52.64
N LYS A 23 -26.93 8.15 -52.68
CA LYS A 23 -27.67 9.06 -51.80
C LYS A 23 -29.18 8.92 -51.99
N ARG A 24 -29.65 8.82 -53.23
CA ARG A 24 -31.08 8.58 -53.54
C ARG A 24 -31.54 7.23 -53.01
N ALA A 25 -30.79 6.16 -53.27
CA ALA A 25 -31.10 4.82 -52.76
C ALA A 25 -31.12 4.78 -51.22
N PHE A 26 -30.20 5.52 -50.58
CA PHE A 26 -30.11 5.64 -49.12
C PHE A 26 -31.33 6.36 -48.53
N HIS A 27 -31.81 7.42 -49.18
CA HIS A 27 -33.07 8.08 -48.80
C HIS A 27 -34.27 7.13 -48.90
N THR A 28 -34.37 6.37 -49.99
CA THR A 28 -35.47 5.43 -50.22
C THR A 28 -35.43 4.26 -49.23
N HIS A 29 -34.26 3.64 -49.04
CA HIS A 29 -34.11 2.43 -48.24
C HIS A 29 -34.32 2.68 -46.74
N PHE A 30 -33.83 3.81 -46.22
CA PHE A 30 -33.98 4.17 -44.80
C PHE A 30 -35.13 5.14 -44.51
N GLY A 31 -35.99 5.46 -45.50
CA GLY A 31 -37.14 6.35 -45.32
C GLY A 31 -36.79 7.77 -44.88
N ILE A 32 -35.62 8.30 -45.28
CA ILE A 32 -35.11 9.60 -44.83
C ILE A 32 -35.78 10.71 -45.64
N LYS A 33 -36.38 11.70 -44.94
CA LYS A 33 -37.03 12.87 -45.55
C LYS A 33 -36.12 13.58 -46.57
N PRO A 34 -36.69 14.26 -47.59
CA PRO A 34 -35.91 15.11 -48.49
C PRO A 34 -35.06 16.13 -47.68
N ARG A 35 -33.75 16.17 -47.94
CA ARG A 35 -32.73 16.93 -47.18
C ARG A 35 -32.39 16.43 -45.77
N GLY A 36 -32.88 15.26 -45.37
CA GLY A 36 -32.45 14.59 -44.14
C GLY A 36 -30.97 14.16 -44.16
N PRO A 37 -30.40 13.80 -43.00
CA PRO A 37 -28.99 13.49 -42.87
C PRO A 37 -28.65 12.21 -43.62
N VAL A 38 -27.65 12.28 -44.50
CA VAL A 38 -27.10 11.14 -45.23
C VAL A 38 -25.57 11.17 -45.19
N PRO A 39 -24.89 10.03 -45.36
CA PRO A 39 -23.44 10.00 -45.46
C PRO A 39 -22.92 10.92 -46.57
N ASP A 40 -21.90 11.71 -46.25
CA ASP A 40 -21.25 12.57 -47.22
C ASP A 40 -20.36 11.74 -48.16
N ARG A 41 -19.98 12.33 -49.30
CA ARG A 41 -19.18 11.63 -50.32
C ARG A 41 -17.87 11.09 -49.75
N LYS A 42 -17.20 11.84 -48.87
CA LYS A 42 -15.91 11.43 -48.28
C LYS A 42 -16.08 10.19 -47.40
N SER A 43 -17.14 10.12 -46.59
CA SER A 43 -17.40 8.94 -45.76
C SER A 43 -17.67 7.70 -46.59
N ILE A 44 -18.46 7.80 -47.66
CA ILE A 44 -18.77 6.65 -48.54
C ILE A 44 -17.50 6.14 -49.23
N VAL A 45 -16.67 7.04 -49.77
CA VAL A 45 -15.40 6.67 -50.41
C VAL A 45 -14.47 5.99 -49.40
N LEU A 46 -14.32 6.56 -48.20
CA LEU A 46 -13.49 5.99 -47.14
C LEU A 46 -13.97 4.59 -46.72
N TRP A 47 -15.28 4.37 -46.66
CA TRP A 47 -15.88 3.07 -46.36
C TRP A 47 -15.61 2.03 -47.44
N VAL A 48 -15.73 2.42 -48.72
CA VAL A 48 -15.43 1.56 -49.88
C VAL A 48 -13.93 1.21 -49.93
N GLU A 49 -13.06 2.18 -49.69
CA GLU A 49 -11.60 1.96 -49.63
C GLU A 49 -11.20 1.04 -48.47
N ASN A 50 -11.76 1.26 -47.28
CA ASN A 50 -11.52 0.37 -46.13
C ASN A 50 -12.04 -1.04 -46.40
N PHE A 51 -13.22 -1.17 -47.04
CA PHE A 51 -13.78 -2.47 -47.40
C PHE A 51 -12.90 -3.20 -48.42
N GLY A 52 -12.46 -2.52 -49.47
CA GLY A 52 -11.60 -3.11 -50.50
C GLY A 52 -10.21 -3.53 -49.99
N THR A 53 -9.67 -2.83 -48.98
CA THR A 53 -8.33 -3.12 -48.43
C THR A 53 -8.34 -4.09 -47.25
N THR A 54 -9.38 -4.05 -46.40
CA THR A 54 -9.39 -4.79 -45.12
C THR A 54 -10.58 -5.73 -44.95
N GLY A 55 -11.52 -5.75 -45.90
CA GLY A 55 -12.79 -6.48 -45.78
C GLY A 55 -13.74 -5.91 -44.71
N SER A 56 -13.42 -4.75 -44.13
CA SER A 56 -14.22 -4.10 -43.08
C SER A 56 -14.56 -2.67 -43.46
N VAL A 57 -15.80 -2.26 -43.17
CA VAL A 57 -16.27 -0.89 -43.38
C VAL A 57 -15.90 0.04 -42.21
N VAL A 58 -15.27 -0.50 -41.16
CA VAL A 58 -14.83 0.23 -39.97
C VAL A 58 -13.31 0.40 -39.97
N LYS A 59 -12.84 1.62 -39.69
CA LYS A 59 -11.41 1.87 -39.48
C LYS A 59 -10.92 1.08 -38.26
N LYS A 60 -9.92 0.21 -38.44
CA LYS A 60 -9.18 -0.37 -37.31
C LYS A 60 -8.52 0.77 -36.52
N SER A 61 -8.86 0.89 -35.24
CA SER A 61 -8.12 1.77 -34.33
C SER A 61 -6.70 1.21 -34.21
N SER A 62 -5.69 2.05 -34.43
CA SER A 62 -4.28 1.68 -34.25
C SER A 62 -3.90 1.45 -32.77
N GLY A 63 -4.86 1.60 -31.85
CA GLY A 63 -4.61 1.61 -30.42
C GLY A 63 -3.91 2.88 -29.96
N ARG A 64 -4.00 3.18 -28.67
CA ARG A 64 -3.21 4.24 -28.03
C ARG A 64 -1.79 3.70 -27.84
N GLN A 65 -0.76 4.41 -28.30
CA GLN A 65 0.63 4.03 -28.01
C GLN A 65 0.95 4.26 -26.53
N TRP A 66 1.50 3.23 -25.89
CA TRP A 66 1.91 3.27 -24.49
C TRP A 66 3.39 3.63 -24.39
N THR A 67 3.73 4.92 -24.19
CA THR A 67 5.13 5.37 -24.11
C THR A 67 5.80 5.03 -22.78
N VAL A 68 5.07 5.17 -21.66
CA VAL A 68 5.67 5.00 -20.31
C VAL A 68 5.92 3.53 -19.94
N THR A 69 5.21 2.60 -20.57
CA THR A 69 5.30 1.15 -20.27
C THR A 69 6.14 0.40 -21.31
N MET A 70 6.94 1.12 -22.10
CA MET A 70 7.87 0.48 -23.03
C MET A 70 8.89 -0.38 -22.27
N PRO A 71 9.38 -1.49 -22.87
CA PRO A 71 10.33 -2.39 -22.21
C PRO A 71 11.55 -1.68 -21.63
N GLU A 72 12.04 -0.64 -22.31
CA GLU A 72 13.16 0.20 -21.85
C GLU A 72 12.84 0.98 -20.56
N ASN A 73 11.64 1.55 -20.47
CA ASN A 73 11.19 2.26 -19.26
C ASN A 73 10.95 1.28 -18.10
N VAL A 74 10.44 0.08 -18.39
CA VAL A 74 10.28 -0.99 -17.40
C VAL A 74 11.65 -1.41 -16.84
N GLU A 75 12.65 -1.57 -17.69
CA GLU A 75 14.02 -1.90 -17.26
C GLU A 75 14.65 -0.75 -16.46
N THR A 76 14.47 0.49 -16.90
CA THR A 76 14.96 1.68 -16.18
C THR A 76 14.38 1.75 -14.77
N VAL A 77 13.08 1.49 -14.61
CA VAL A 77 12.42 1.39 -13.31
C VAL A 77 12.99 0.24 -12.48
N ARG A 78 13.18 -0.95 -13.07
CA ARG A 78 13.79 -2.12 -12.40
C ARG A 78 15.17 -1.77 -11.84
N GLN A 79 16.04 -1.21 -12.66
CA GLN A 79 17.41 -0.82 -12.26
C GLN A 79 17.41 0.27 -11.18
N SER A 80 16.51 1.26 -11.28
CA SER A 80 16.38 2.28 -10.24
C SER A 80 15.99 1.70 -8.88
N ILE A 81 15.16 0.65 -8.84
CA ILE A 81 14.77 -0.02 -7.60
C ILE A 81 15.92 -0.83 -7.05
N LEU A 82 16.59 -1.62 -7.89
CA LEU A 82 17.74 -2.43 -7.47
C LEU A 82 18.88 -1.57 -6.93
N ARG A 83 19.13 -0.40 -7.52
CA ARG A 83 20.14 0.56 -7.03
C ARG A 83 19.76 1.22 -5.71
N SER A 84 18.47 1.38 -5.42
CA SER A 84 18.01 2.11 -4.24
C SER A 84 16.69 1.54 -3.70
N PRO A 85 16.73 0.32 -3.12
CA PRO A 85 15.52 -0.42 -2.75
C PRO A 85 14.75 0.23 -1.59
N ARG A 86 15.42 1.08 -0.80
CA ARG A 86 14.82 1.84 0.32
C ARG A 86 14.11 3.12 -0.10
N ARG A 87 14.25 3.54 -1.36
CA ARG A 87 13.64 4.78 -1.85
C ARG A 87 12.18 4.51 -2.22
N SER A 88 11.26 5.34 -1.71
CA SER A 88 9.83 5.13 -1.98
C SER A 88 9.50 5.23 -3.47
N ALA A 89 8.48 4.49 -3.91
CA ALA A 89 8.01 4.53 -5.30
C ALA A 89 7.70 5.96 -5.78
N ARG A 90 7.20 6.82 -4.89
CA ARG A 90 6.99 8.25 -5.19
C ARG A 90 8.31 8.98 -5.48
N LYS A 91 9.31 8.82 -4.62
CA LYS A 91 10.62 9.45 -4.81
C LYS A 91 11.36 8.91 -6.04
N GLN A 92 11.12 7.66 -6.41
CA GLN A 92 11.66 7.08 -7.64
C GLN A 92 10.92 7.58 -8.89
N ALA A 93 9.59 7.69 -8.83
CA ALA A 93 8.79 8.26 -9.91
C ALA A 93 9.24 9.69 -10.26
N VAL A 94 9.49 10.52 -9.23
CA VAL A 94 10.06 11.88 -9.41
C VAL A 94 11.46 11.84 -10.02
N ALA A 95 12.31 10.88 -9.64
CA ALA A 95 13.66 10.77 -10.17
C ALA A 95 13.70 10.38 -11.65
N LEU A 96 12.72 9.58 -12.08
CA LEU A 96 12.59 9.05 -13.42
C LEU A 96 11.64 9.89 -14.30
N ASP A 97 11.16 11.03 -13.78
CA ASP A 97 10.18 11.90 -14.43
C ASP A 97 8.93 11.16 -14.95
N ILE A 98 8.42 10.21 -14.16
CA ILE A 98 7.19 9.48 -14.46
C ILE A 98 6.12 9.74 -13.42
N SER A 99 4.85 9.61 -13.83
CA SER A 99 3.75 9.72 -12.88
C SER A 99 3.80 8.60 -11.83
N ASN A 100 3.35 8.90 -10.61
CA ASN A 100 3.25 7.92 -9.55
C ASN A 100 2.37 6.71 -9.94
N ARG A 101 1.33 6.96 -10.74
CA ARG A 101 0.44 5.91 -11.27
C ARG A 101 1.18 4.98 -12.21
N SER A 102 1.97 5.53 -13.13
CA SER A 102 2.78 4.75 -14.07
C SER A 102 3.81 3.90 -13.35
N MET A 103 4.48 4.47 -12.34
CA MET A 103 5.44 3.74 -11.49
C MET A 103 4.79 2.52 -10.82
N HIS A 104 3.62 2.70 -10.19
CA HIS A 104 2.89 1.60 -9.57
C HIS A 104 2.44 0.55 -10.58
N ARG A 105 1.99 0.98 -11.76
CA ARG A 105 1.61 0.06 -12.84
C ARG A 105 2.79 -0.78 -13.30
N ILE A 106 3.96 -0.17 -13.54
CA ILE A 106 5.19 -0.89 -13.93
C ILE A 106 5.59 -1.88 -12.84
N LEU A 107 5.60 -1.44 -11.58
CA LEU A 107 5.90 -2.30 -10.43
C LEU A 107 5.02 -3.54 -10.34
N HIS A 108 3.69 -3.37 -10.49
CA HIS A 108 2.74 -4.45 -10.26
C HIS A 108 2.47 -5.31 -11.50
N GLU A 109 2.26 -4.69 -12.66
CA GLU A 109 1.82 -5.38 -13.89
C GLU A 109 2.99 -5.91 -14.72
N HIS A 110 4.19 -5.29 -14.64
CA HIS A 110 5.33 -5.65 -15.50
C HIS A 110 6.51 -6.25 -14.75
N LEU A 111 6.76 -5.78 -13.53
CA LEU A 111 7.84 -6.30 -12.68
C LEU A 111 7.36 -7.36 -11.69
N HIS A 112 6.05 -7.44 -11.44
CA HIS A 112 5.46 -8.30 -10.42
C HIS A 112 6.11 -8.14 -9.05
N PHE A 113 6.47 -6.90 -8.69
CA PHE A 113 7.06 -6.60 -7.40
C PHE A 113 5.98 -6.43 -6.33
N HIS A 114 6.21 -7.08 -5.19
CA HIS A 114 5.33 -7.03 -4.03
C HIS A 114 5.97 -6.16 -2.93
N PRO A 115 5.17 -5.41 -2.16
CA PRO A 115 5.66 -4.73 -0.97
C PRO A 115 5.88 -5.74 0.15
N TYR A 116 7.13 -5.89 0.60
CA TYR A 116 7.51 -6.68 1.76
C TYR A 116 7.76 -5.75 2.94
N LYS A 117 6.94 -5.90 3.99
CA LYS A 117 7.14 -5.22 5.27
C LYS A 117 8.32 -5.85 6.00
N MET A 118 9.18 -5.03 6.58
CA MET A 118 10.22 -5.53 7.48
C MET A 118 9.54 -6.11 8.73
N VAL A 119 9.70 -7.41 8.96
CA VAL A 119 9.23 -8.09 10.17
C VAL A 119 10.46 -8.49 10.97
N VAL A 120 10.51 -8.05 12.23
CA VAL A 120 11.47 -8.62 13.19
C VAL A 120 10.76 -9.80 13.83
N VAL A 121 11.30 -10.99 13.62
CA VAL A 121 10.82 -12.22 14.26
C VAL A 121 11.81 -12.61 15.35
N GLN A 122 11.29 -13.01 16.49
CA GLN A 122 12.07 -13.76 17.47
C GLN A 122 11.87 -15.24 17.16
N GLU A 123 12.96 -16.00 17.15
CA GLU A 123 12.86 -17.45 17.05
C GLU A 123 12.22 -17.99 18.33
N LEU A 124 11.09 -18.68 18.18
CA LEU A 124 10.41 -19.33 19.29
C LEU A 124 10.82 -20.81 19.31
N SER A 125 11.26 -21.28 20.47
CA SER A 125 11.49 -22.71 20.70
C SER A 125 10.17 -23.44 20.93
N PRO A 126 10.10 -24.77 20.73
CA PRO A 126 8.92 -25.59 21.07
C PRO A 126 8.43 -25.38 22.52
N ARG A 127 9.36 -25.12 23.44
CA ARG A 127 9.04 -24.84 24.84
C ARG A 127 8.27 -23.53 25.02
N ASP A 128 8.60 -22.51 24.24
CA ASP A 128 7.92 -21.21 24.31
C ASP A 128 6.45 -21.33 23.92
N PHE A 129 6.12 -22.19 22.95
CA PHE A 129 4.73 -22.47 22.60
C PHE A 129 3.95 -23.05 23.78
N GLN A 130 4.51 -24.07 24.44
CA GLN A 130 3.85 -24.68 25.58
C GLN A 130 3.69 -23.69 26.75
N ASN A 131 4.74 -22.93 27.06
CA ASN A 131 4.69 -21.90 28.11
C ASN A 131 3.59 -20.87 27.84
N ARG A 132 3.42 -20.45 26.57
CA ARG A 132 2.39 -19.49 26.18
C ARG A 132 0.99 -20.08 26.31
N ILE A 133 0.77 -21.34 25.93
CA ILE A 133 -0.51 -22.03 26.11
C ILE A 133 -0.87 -22.08 27.60
N THR A 134 0.05 -22.58 28.42
CA THR A 134 -0.17 -22.70 29.86
C THR A 134 -0.41 -21.34 30.52
N ALA A 135 0.32 -20.29 30.10
CA ALA A 135 0.07 -18.93 30.59
C ALA A 135 -1.34 -18.44 30.21
N CYS A 136 -1.78 -18.64 28.95
CA CYS A 136 -3.12 -18.26 28.52
C CYS A 136 -4.22 -19.02 29.27
N GLU A 137 -4.07 -20.34 29.45
CA GLU A 137 -5.01 -21.17 30.21
C GLU A 137 -5.10 -20.70 31.67
N THR A 138 -3.94 -20.46 32.29
CA THR A 138 -3.88 -19.94 33.67
C THR A 138 -4.58 -18.58 33.78
N LEU A 139 -4.36 -17.66 32.83
CA LEU A 139 -5.02 -16.35 32.84
C LEU A 139 -6.54 -16.47 32.66
N LEU A 140 -7.01 -17.40 31.81
CA LEU A 140 -8.45 -17.64 31.63
C LEU A 140 -9.11 -18.21 32.89
N GLU A 141 -8.40 -19.03 33.66
CA GLU A 141 -8.91 -19.61 34.91
C GLU A 141 -8.84 -18.62 36.08
N THR A 142 -7.81 -17.78 36.13
CA THR A 142 -7.51 -16.93 37.29
C THR A 142 -8.09 -15.52 37.20
N LEU A 143 -8.38 -15.00 36.01
CA LEU A 143 -8.85 -13.62 35.85
C LEU A 143 -10.39 -13.55 35.84
N PRO A 144 -11.00 -12.85 36.82
CA PRO A 144 -12.42 -12.51 36.76
C PRO A 144 -12.77 -11.69 35.50
N PRO A 145 -14.00 -11.83 34.94
CA PRO A 145 -14.43 -11.07 33.77
C PRO A 145 -14.31 -9.55 33.91
N ASP A 146 -14.52 -9.02 35.11
CA ASP A 146 -14.47 -7.59 35.40
C ASP A 146 -13.11 -7.09 35.89
N THR A 147 -12.05 -7.88 35.68
CA THR A 147 -10.69 -7.51 36.09
C THR A 147 -10.26 -6.18 35.49
N LEU A 148 -9.86 -5.26 36.38
CA LEU A 148 -9.14 -4.06 35.98
C LEU A 148 -7.65 -4.36 35.93
N ALA A 149 -7.11 -4.50 34.71
CA ALA A 149 -5.70 -4.71 34.47
C ALA A 149 -5.07 -3.46 33.84
N PHE A 150 -3.90 -3.07 34.36
CA PHE A 150 -2.99 -2.13 33.72
C PHE A 150 -1.89 -2.90 33.00
N PHE A 151 -1.81 -2.71 31.69
CA PHE A 151 -0.74 -3.23 30.84
C PHE A 151 0.30 -2.14 30.68
N SER A 152 1.56 -2.48 30.92
CA SER A 152 2.67 -1.53 30.86
C SER A 152 3.79 -2.04 29.98
N ASP A 153 4.53 -1.09 29.39
CA ASP A 153 5.70 -1.37 28.57
C ASP A 153 6.60 -0.14 28.45
N GLU A 154 7.86 -0.37 28.08
CA GLU A 154 8.81 0.65 27.69
C GLU A 154 8.95 0.75 26.17
N ALA A 155 8.99 1.98 25.68
CA ALA A 155 9.29 2.27 24.28
C ALA A 155 10.53 3.15 24.15
N HIS A 156 11.40 2.79 23.19
CA HIS A 156 12.52 3.64 22.78
C HIS A 156 12.12 4.52 21.60
N PHE A 157 12.25 5.84 21.78
CA PHE A 157 12.07 6.84 20.73
C PHE A 157 13.43 7.39 20.32
N HIS A 158 13.88 7.08 19.11
CA HIS A 158 15.16 7.53 18.59
C HIS A 158 15.02 8.90 17.91
N ILE A 159 15.84 9.87 18.29
CA ILE A 159 15.79 11.25 17.79
C ILE A 159 16.24 11.33 16.32
N SER A 160 17.06 10.37 15.88
CA SER A 160 17.60 10.31 14.51
C SER A 160 16.58 9.96 13.41
N GLY A 161 15.28 9.85 13.71
CA GLY A 161 14.27 9.47 12.72
C GLY A 161 14.43 8.03 12.23
N HIS A 162 14.77 7.13 13.16
CA HIS A 162 14.97 5.70 12.91
C HIS A 162 13.90 5.11 12.00
N VAL A 163 14.27 4.07 11.24
CA VAL A 163 13.31 3.29 10.45
C VAL A 163 12.14 2.87 11.32
N ASN A 164 11.01 3.53 11.07
CA ASN A 164 9.73 3.05 11.51
C ASN A 164 9.45 1.77 10.73
N LYS A 165 9.57 0.60 11.40
CA LYS A 165 9.28 -0.72 10.83
C LYS A 165 7.88 -0.78 10.20
N GLN A 166 6.94 0.04 10.67
CA GLN A 166 5.61 0.13 10.07
C GLN A 166 5.63 0.79 8.68
N ASN A 167 6.59 1.69 8.43
CA ASN A 167 6.67 2.48 7.21
C ASN A 167 7.70 1.96 6.20
N VAL A 168 8.57 1.02 6.59
CA VAL A 168 9.59 0.47 5.67
C VAL A 168 9.07 -0.77 4.96
N HIS A 169 8.86 -0.58 3.66
CA HIS A 169 8.51 -1.63 2.72
C HIS A 169 9.55 -1.68 1.60
N TYR A 170 10.05 -2.87 1.32
CA TYR A 170 10.87 -3.13 0.14
C TYR A 170 9.98 -3.65 -0.98
N ARG A 171 10.24 -3.24 -2.22
CA ARG A 171 9.54 -3.79 -3.39
C ARG A 171 10.48 -4.73 -4.13
N SER A 172 10.10 -6.00 -4.21
CA SER A 172 10.89 -7.04 -4.86
C SER A 172 9.98 -8.11 -5.44
N GLY A 173 10.45 -8.87 -6.43
CA GLY A 173 9.71 -10.04 -6.96
C GLY A 173 9.70 -11.22 -5.99
N ASN A 174 10.71 -11.31 -5.11
CA ASN A 174 10.82 -12.31 -4.04
C ASN A 174 11.19 -11.64 -2.72
N ASN A 175 10.80 -12.23 -1.59
CA ASN A 175 11.21 -11.72 -0.28
C ASN A 175 12.75 -11.78 -0.17
N PRO A 176 13.44 -10.62 -0.02
CA PRO A 176 14.89 -10.57 -0.07
C PRO A 176 15.56 -11.20 1.16
N LYS A 177 14.82 -11.48 2.25
CA LYS A 177 15.35 -12.02 3.52
C LYS A 177 16.58 -11.25 4.04
N GLU A 178 16.68 -9.96 3.71
CA GLU A 178 17.81 -9.12 4.10
C GLU A 178 17.84 -8.91 5.62
N LEU A 179 18.97 -9.28 6.23
CA LEU A 179 19.27 -8.94 7.61
C LEU A 179 19.74 -7.48 7.66
N HIS A 180 19.08 -6.70 8.50
CA HIS A 180 19.37 -5.27 8.60
C HIS A 180 20.08 -4.97 9.92
N GLU A 181 21.42 -4.96 9.87
CA GLU A 181 22.28 -4.62 11.00
C GLU A 181 22.47 -3.11 11.12
N ARG A 182 22.62 -2.62 12.36
CA ARG A 182 22.70 -1.18 12.66
C ARG A 182 23.60 -0.84 13.84
N PRO A 183 24.06 0.42 13.92
CA PRO A 183 24.84 0.90 15.05
C PRO A 183 24.05 0.76 16.36
N LEU A 184 24.71 0.19 17.37
CA LEU A 184 24.15 -0.07 18.69
C LEU A 184 23.77 1.21 19.46
N HIS A 185 24.38 2.34 19.10
CA HIS A 185 24.31 3.59 19.85
C HIS A 185 23.74 4.71 18.98
N SER A 186 22.46 4.99 19.16
CA SER A 186 21.83 6.21 18.67
C SER A 186 21.08 6.86 19.82
N ASP A 187 21.07 8.19 19.85
CA ASP A 187 20.36 8.94 20.89
C ASP A 187 18.89 8.55 20.88
N LYS A 188 18.45 8.06 22.03
CA LYS A 188 17.11 7.53 22.26
C LYS A 188 16.61 8.00 23.61
N VAL A 189 15.32 8.23 23.70
CA VAL A 189 14.60 8.44 24.95
C VAL A 189 13.84 7.17 25.26
N THR A 190 13.90 6.71 26.51
CA THR A 190 13.08 5.58 26.98
C THR A 190 11.89 6.12 27.73
N VAL A 191 10.70 5.76 27.29
CA VAL A 191 9.44 6.19 27.88
C VAL A 191 8.69 4.98 28.38
N TRP A 192 8.20 5.06 29.60
CA TRP A 192 7.28 4.08 30.16
C TRP A 192 5.84 4.59 30.10
N CYS A 193 4.90 3.67 29.91
CA CYS A 193 3.47 3.94 29.89
C CYS A 193 2.71 2.74 30.44
N ALA A 194 1.68 2.99 31.24
CA ALA A 194 0.65 2.01 31.58
C ALA A 194 -0.72 2.40 31.02
N LEU A 195 -1.48 1.42 30.56
CA LEU A 195 -2.82 1.61 30.02
C LEU A 195 -3.79 0.57 30.59
N SER A 196 -5.01 1.00 30.86
CA SER A 196 -6.12 0.13 31.23
C SER A 196 -7.41 0.59 30.55
N ARG A 197 -8.51 -0.12 30.78
CA ARG A 197 -9.83 0.27 30.25
C ARG A 197 -10.34 1.61 30.80
N VAL A 198 -9.77 2.12 31.89
CA VAL A 198 -10.24 3.35 32.54
C VAL A 198 -9.35 4.56 32.27
N ARG A 199 -8.03 4.37 32.11
CA ARG A 199 -7.09 5.49 31.96
C ARG A 199 -5.74 5.06 31.40
N ILE A 200 -5.01 6.04 30.92
CA ILE A 200 -3.58 5.95 30.58
C ILE A 200 -2.78 6.70 31.66
N ILE A 201 -1.76 6.05 32.22
CA ILE A 201 -0.78 6.63 33.17
C ILE A 201 0.55 6.73 32.43
N SER A 202 0.79 7.90 31.84
CA SER A 202 1.97 8.19 31.00
C SER A 202 2.04 9.69 30.68
N PRO A 203 3.14 10.16 30.06
CA PRO A 203 4.44 9.48 29.90
C PRO A 203 5.31 9.59 31.16
N TYR A 204 6.10 8.55 31.45
CA TYR A 204 7.25 8.65 32.35
C TYR A 204 8.55 8.57 31.55
N PHE A 205 9.40 9.57 31.67
CA PHE A 205 10.68 9.63 30.99
C PHE A 205 11.78 9.13 31.92
N PHE A 206 12.55 8.13 31.47
CA PHE A 206 13.77 7.75 32.16
C PHE A 206 14.89 8.70 31.76
N GLU A 207 15.12 9.71 32.60
CA GLU A 207 16.14 10.72 32.40
C GLU A 207 16.90 11.06 33.69
N GLU A 208 18.14 11.50 33.55
CA GLU A 208 19.02 11.98 34.61
C GLU A 208 19.80 13.18 34.05
N ASP A 209 19.77 14.32 34.73
CA ASP A 209 20.38 15.59 34.27
C ASP A 209 20.02 15.95 32.81
N ASP A 210 18.72 15.90 32.48
CA ASP A 210 18.17 16.14 31.12
C ASP A 210 18.74 15.21 30.03
N ARG A 211 19.26 14.04 30.41
CA ARG A 211 19.78 13.02 29.48
C ARG A 211 19.06 11.71 29.66
N ALA A 212 18.82 11.03 28.53
CA ALA A 212 18.21 9.71 28.55
C ALA A 212 19.01 8.71 29.39
N ALA A 213 18.32 8.05 30.30
CA ALA A 213 18.87 7.14 31.28
C ALA A 213 18.48 5.69 30.95
N THR A 214 19.41 4.76 31.18
CA THR A 214 19.12 3.32 31.09
C THR A 214 18.18 2.90 32.22
N VAL A 215 17.18 2.08 31.89
CA VAL A 215 16.29 1.45 32.86
C VAL A 215 17.06 0.34 33.58
N ASN A 216 17.20 0.47 34.89
CA ASN A 216 17.70 -0.56 35.78
C ASN A 216 16.66 -0.82 36.88
N SER A 217 16.85 -1.86 37.67
CA SER A 217 15.87 -2.28 38.68
C SER A 217 15.55 -1.16 39.68
N GLN A 218 16.56 -0.40 40.13
CA GLN A 218 16.35 0.70 41.08
C GLN A 218 15.46 1.79 40.47
N ARG A 219 15.79 2.26 39.26
CA ARG A 219 15.01 3.29 38.56
C ARG A 219 13.60 2.82 38.22
N TYR A 220 13.44 1.53 37.92
CA TYR A 220 12.13 0.95 37.68
C TYR A 220 11.28 0.95 38.94
N VAL A 221 11.83 0.52 40.08
CA VAL A 221 11.16 0.58 41.39
C VAL A 221 10.84 2.02 41.79
N ASP A 222 11.76 2.96 41.56
CA ASP A 222 11.54 4.37 41.84
C ASP A 222 10.39 4.93 40.98
N MET A 223 10.30 4.56 39.71
CA MET A 223 9.17 4.92 38.83
C MET A 223 7.86 4.31 39.36
N ILE A 224 7.85 3.04 39.73
CA ILE A 224 6.63 2.40 40.26
C ILE A 224 6.14 3.12 41.52
N LYS A 225 7.02 3.37 42.49
CA LYS A 225 6.66 3.96 43.79
C LYS A 225 6.31 5.44 43.73
N ASN A 226 7.00 6.20 42.88
CA ASN A 226 6.89 7.66 42.89
C ASN A 226 6.03 8.21 41.74
N PHE A 227 5.68 7.38 40.75
CA PHE A 227 4.85 7.80 39.62
C PHE A 227 3.62 6.92 39.42
N PHE A 228 3.77 5.59 39.34
CA PHE A 228 2.64 4.71 39.01
C PHE A 228 1.69 4.48 40.20
N GLU A 229 2.21 4.08 41.37
CA GLU A 229 1.42 3.84 42.58
C GLU A 229 0.63 5.09 43.01
N PRO A 230 1.23 6.30 43.09
CA PRO A 230 0.48 7.50 43.44
C PRO A 230 -0.65 7.82 42.45
N ALA A 231 -0.43 7.56 41.16
CA ALA A 231 -1.47 7.76 40.15
C ALA A 231 -2.63 6.76 40.30
N LEU A 232 -2.37 5.53 40.76
CA LEU A 232 -3.42 4.56 41.09
C LEU A 232 -4.20 4.97 42.34
N GLU A 233 -3.50 5.45 43.37
CA GLU A 233 -4.10 5.93 44.62
C GLU A 233 -5.04 7.11 44.39
N GLU A 234 -4.62 8.09 43.57
CA GLU A 234 -5.46 9.25 43.20
C GLU A 234 -6.77 8.82 42.52
N MET A 235 -6.72 7.73 41.75
CA MET A 235 -7.88 7.19 41.05
C MET A 235 -8.81 6.36 41.95
N ASN A 236 -8.38 6.01 43.17
CA ASN A 236 -9.14 5.22 44.15
C ASN A 236 -9.75 3.93 43.56
N LEU A 237 -8.97 3.20 42.76
CA LEU A 237 -9.43 2.03 41.99
C LEU A 237 -9.50 0.73 42.81
N GLY A 238 -9.02 0.74 44.06
CA GLY A 238 -8.84 -0.46 44.86
C GLY A 238 -7.77 -1.39 44.28
N ASN A 239 -7.98 -2.71 44.38
CA ASN A 239 -7.04 -3.70 43.88
C ASN A 239 -7.09 -3.78 42.35
N VAL A 240 -5.94 -3.62 41.71
CA VAL A 240 -5.75 -3.75 40.26
C VAL A 240 -4.77 -4.85 39.94
N TRP A 241 -4.91 -5.41 38.73
CA TRP A 241 -3.90 -6.31 38.18
C TRP A 241 -2.86 -5.50 37.42
N PHE A 242 -1.59 -5.80 37.64
CA PHE A 242 -0.49 -5.15 36.95
C PHE A 242 0.22 -6.15 36.04
N GLN A 243 0.27 -5.83 34.74
CA GLN A 243 0.95 -6.62 33.74
C GLN A 243 2.17 -5.87 33.22
N GLN A 244 3.30 -6.57 33.22
CA GLN A 244 4.59 -6.16 32.68
C GLN A 244 5.27 -7.38 32.03
N ASP A 245 6.32 -7.14 31.24
CA ASP A 245 7.11 -8.22 30.65
C ASP A 245 8.12 -8.82 31.65
N GLY A 246 8.84 -9.87 31.21
CA GLY A 246 9.86 -10.54 32.01
C GLY A 246 11.25 -9.91 31.93
N ALA A 247 11.39 -8.61 31.69
CA ALA A 247 12.69 -7.95 31.63
C ALA A 247 13.44 -8.08 32.97
N LYS A 248 14.77 -8.15 32.92
CA LYS A 248 15.61 -8.34 34.11
C LYS A 248 15.39 -7.27 35.20
N ALA A 249 15.05 -6.04 34.81
CA ALA A 249 14.77 -4.96 35.75
C ALA A 249 13.47 -5.19 36.54
N HIS A 250 12.51 -5.93 35.97
CA HIS A 250 11.19 -6.18 36.54
C HIS A 250 11.18 -7.35 37.53
N THR A 251 12.21 -8.20 37.47
CA THR A 251 12.30 -9.46 38.25
C THR A 251 13.48 -9.49 39.23
N ALA A 252 14.15 -8.36 39.44
CA ALA A 252 15.37 -8.26 40.24
C ALA A 252 15.10 -8.08 41.74
#